data_AF-A0A1D6GA94-F1
#
_entry.id   AF-A0A1D6GA94-F1
#
_cell.length_a   1.000
_cell.length_b   1.000
_cell.length_c   1.000
_cell.angle_alpha   90.00
_cell.angle_beta   90.00
_cell.angle_gamma   90.00
#
_symmetry.space_group_name_H-M   'P 1'
#
loop_
_entity.id
_entity.type
_entity.pdbx_description
1 polymer ?
#
loop_
_entity_poly.entity_id
_entity_poly.type
_entity_poly.pdbx_seq_one_letter_code
_entity_poly.pdbx_strand_id
1 'polypeptide(L)'
;MEAARAMAGTDDTALAKATAGASATGAPMTMAAKMQTRTGQWIKKAPTEKLHLPEPNIFVPKDLSLKEVHEKVTFPTVLRKSPLSQLWYKPDTLFSTPKVHIIIDFHCPLSSHSSEAVVATELFVDLLVDYLNAYAYDAQIAGLFYSIYLTSAGFQVSLGGYNDKMRALLNAILVQIASFEVKPNRFSALKI
;
A
#
# COMPACT_ATOMS: atom_id res chain seq x y z
N MET A 1 -54.24 -33.43 -22.79
CA MET A 1 -52.91 -32.90 -22.40
C MET A 1 -53.11 -32.09 -21.12
N GLU A 2 -53.46 -32.65 -19.96
CA GLU A 2 -52.77 -33.74 -19.22
C GLU A 2 -51.26 -33.50 -19.18
N ALA A 3 -50.56 -33.38 -18.05
CA ALA A 3 -50.94 -33.47 -16.64
C ALA A 3 -49.88 -32.70 -15.83
N ALA A 4 -50.31 -31.71 -15.04
CA ALA A 4 -49.49 -31.04 -14.04
C ALA A 4 -50.16 -31.18 -12.68
N ARG A 5 -50.05 -32.38 -12.10
CA ARG A 5 -50.37 -32.67 -10.69
C ARG A 5 -49.95 -34.11 -10.34
N ALA A 6 -48.83 -34.26 -9.64
CA ALA A 6 -48.57 -35.43 -8.80
C ALA A 6 -47.40 -35.17 -7.84
N MET A 7 -47.72 -35.25 -6.55
CA MET A 7 -46.90 -35.78 -5.45
C MET A 7 -45.71 -34.96 -4.94
N ALA A 8 -46.03 -34.02 -4.05
CA ALA A 8 -45.25 -33.83 -2.83
C ALA A 8 -45.35 -35.09 -1.95
N GLY A 9 -44.24 -35.53 -1.36
CA GLY A 9 -44.25 -36.49 -0.26
C GLY A 9 -42.99 -37.36 -0.17
N THR A 10 -42.18 -37.08 0.86
CA THR A 10 -41.30 -38.03 1.61
C THR A 10 -40.16 -38.69 0.83
N ASP A 11 -38.91 -38.72 1.29
CA ASP A 11 -38.51 -39.13 2.64
C ASP A 11 -37.04 -38.71 2.89
N ASP A 12 -36.81 -37.79 3.83
CA ASP A 12 -35.49 -37.26 4.26
C ASP A 12 -34.73 -38.26 5.17
N THR A 13 -35.10 -39.54 5.06
CA THR A 13 -34.71 -40.61 6.00
C THR A 13 -33.65 -41.55 5.40
N ALA A 14 -33.08 -41.20 4.24
CA ALA A 14 -32.05 -41.98 3.55
C ALA A 14 -30.60 -41.64 3.96
N LEU A 15 -30.36 -40.56 4.73
CA LEU A 15 -29.01 -40.14 5.12
C LEU A 15 -28.65 -40.45 6.59
N ALA A 16 -29.32 -41.41 7.22
CA ALA A 16 -29.11 -41.77 8.65
C ALA A 16 -28.65 -43.21 8.90
N LYS A 17 -28.34 -44.01 7.88
CA LYS A 17 -27.87 -45.40 8.08
C LYS A 17 -26.68 -45.76 7.18
N ALA A 18 -25.50 -45.31 7.57
CA ALA A 18 -24.24 -45.93 7.15
C ALA A 18 -23.13 -45.66 8.18
N THR A 19 -23.29 -46.16 9.41
CA THR A 19 -22.17 -46.25 10.38
C THR A 19 -22.31 -47.51 11.22
N ALA A 20 -21.74 -48.60 10.72
CA ALA A 20 -21.34 -49.75 11.53
C ALA A 20 -20.16 -50.44 10.83
N GLY A 21 -18.93 -50.22 11.32
CA GLY A 21 -17.77 -50.97 10.85
C GLY A 21 -16.40 -50.33 11.06
N ALA A 22 -15.72 -50.77 12.13
CA ALA A 22 -14.27 -50.88 12.32
C ALA A 22 -13.40 -49.62 12.61
N SER A 23 -12.72 -49.76 13.74
CA SER A 23 -11.64 -48.94 14.33
C SER A 23 -10.29 -49.10 13.62
N ALA A 24 -9.47 -48.04 13.55
CA ALA A 24 -8.01 -48.02 13.80
C ALA A 24 -7.30 -46.81 13.14
N THR A 25 -7.46 -45.62 13.72
CA THR A 25 -6.52 -44.47 13.77
C THR A 25 -7.33 -43.27 14.27
N GLY A 26 -7.03 -42.80 15.48
CA GLY A 26 -7.86 -41.86 16.25
C GLY A 26 -7.90 -40.41 15.74
N ALA A 27 -7.92 -40.16 14.43
CA ALA A 27 -8.19 -38.84 13.86
C ALA A 27 -8.63 -38.94 12.38
N PRO A 28 -9.95 -38.91 12.08
CA PRO A 28 -10.37 -38.05 10.96
C PRO A 28 -11.69 -37.28 11.13
N MET A 29 -12.56 -37.55 12.12
CA MET A 29 -13.88 -36.90 12.18
C MET A 29 -13.91 -35.53 12.89
N THR A 30 -12.95 -35.23 13.76
CA THR A 30 -12.97 -33.99 14.56
C THR A 30 -12.62 -32.74 13.74
N MET A 31 -11.90 -32.89 12.62
CA MET A 31 -11.51 -31.76 11.75
C MET A 31 -12.64 -31.29 10.85
N ALA A 32 -13.39 -32.20 10.22
CA ALA A 32 -14.50 -31.86 9.33
C ALA A 32 -15.63 -31.12 10.06
N ALA A 33 -16.03 -31.60 11.24
CA ALA A 33 -17.07 -30.96 12.05
C ALA A 33 -16.65 -29.57 12.57
N LYS A 34 -15.37 -29.39 12.92
CA LYS A 34 -14.81 -28.08 13.29
C LYS A 34 -14.78 -27.12 12.10
N MET A 35 -14.47 -27.59 10.89
CA MET A 35 -14.53 -26.78 9.67
C MET A 35 -15.95 -26.33 9.34
N GLN A 36 -16.95 -27.22 9.35
CA GLN A 36 -18.34 -26.85 9.05
C GLN A 36 -18.88 -25.78 10.02
N THR A 37 -18.61 -25.95 11.31
CA THR A 37 -19.04 -25.00 12.36
C THR A 37 -18.36 -23.64 12.19
N ARG A 38 -17.10 -23.62 11.74
CA ARG A 38 -16.31 -22.40 11.52
C ARG A 38 -16.74 -21.66 10.26
N THR A 39 -17.06 -22.36 9.17
CA THR A 39 -17.59 -21.74 7.94
C THR A 39 -18.91 -21.03 8.20
N GLY A 40 -19.84 -21.65 8.94
CA GLY A 40 -21.10 -21.01 9.32
C GLY A 40 -20.92 -19.76 10.19
N GLN A 41 -19.90 -19.76 11.07
CA GLN A 41 -19.54 -18.59 11.86
C GLN A 41 -18.93 -17.46 11.01
N TRP A 42 -18.13 -17.79 9.99
CA TRP A 42 -17.56 -16.80 9.06
C TRP A 42 -18.64 -16.14 8.21
N ILE A 43 -19.61 -16.91 7.70
CA ILE A 43 -20.73 -16.37 6.93
C ILE A 43 -21.58 -15.42 7.80
N LYS A 44 -21.86 -15.80 9.06
CA LYS A 44 -22.61 -14.94 10.00
C LYS A 44 -21.85 -13.68 10.43
N LYS A 45 -20.52 -13.74 10.47
CA LYS A 45 -19.66 -12.60 10.85
C LYS A 45 -19.08 -11.87 9.64
N ALA A 46 -19.54 -12.18 8.43
CA ALA A 46 -19.06 -11.52 7.22
C ALA A 46 -19.34 -10.02 7.33
N PRO A 47 -18.34 -9.14 7.14
CA PRO A 47 -18.56 -7.70 7.24
C PRO A 47 -19.47 -7.23 6.10
N THR A 48 -20.65 -6.72 6.43
CA THR A 48 -21.63 -6.26 5.43
C THR A 48 -21.47 -4.80 5.03
N GLU A 49 -20.79 -3.96 5.83
CA GLU A 49 -20.95 -2.49 5.70
C GLU A 49 -19.68 -1.72 5.29
N LYS A 50 -18.51 -2.36 5.16
CA LYS A 50 -17.24 -1.64 4.89
C LYS A 50 -16.46 -2.12 3.66
N LEU A 51 -17.00 -3.08 2.91
CA LEU A 51 -16.36 -3.61 1.71
C LEU A 51 -17.04 -3.02 0.48
N HIS A 52 -16.28 -2.35 -0.35
CA HIS A 52 -16.72 -1.76 -1.62
C HIS A 52 -15.67 -2.01 -2.68
N LEU A 53 -16.05 -1.87 -3.95
CA LEU A 53 -15.09 -1.80 -5.04
C LEU A 53 -14.24 -0.53 -4.88
N PRO A 54 -12.95 -0.57 -5.23
CA PRO A 54 -12.11 0.62 -5.16
C PRO A 54 -12.63 1.70 -6.10
N GLU A 55 -12.43 2.95 -5.69
CA GLU A 55 -12.66 4.11 -6.56
C GLU A 55 -11.72 4.08 -7.78
N PRO A 56 -12.06 4.78 -8.88
CA PRO A 56 -11.18 4.89 -10.03
C PRO A 56 -9.81 5.47 -9.66
N ASN A 57 -8.75 4.77 -10.03
CA ASN A 57 -7.38 5.17 -9.73
C ASN A 57 -7.01 6.51 -10.42
N ILE A 58 -6.75 7.54 -9.61
CA ILE A 58 -6.44 8.91 -10.08
C ILE A 58 -5.02 9.06 -10.65
N PHE A 59 -4.15 8.07 -10.43
CA PHE A 59 -2.74 8.11 -10.82
C PHE A 59 -2.45 7.53 -12.20
N VAL A 60 -3.44 6.92 -12.86
CA VAL A 60 -3.27 6.41 -14.23
C VAL A 60 -2.82 7.57 -15.14
N PRO A 61 -1.62 7.49 -15.74
CA PRO A 61 -1.06 8.58 -16.54
C PRO A 61 -1.90 8.78 -17.81
N LYS A 62 -2.14 10.05 -18.15
CA LYS A 62 -2.87 10.46 -19.36
C LYS A 62 -1.97 11.16 -20.35
N ASP A 63 -1.00 11.92 -19.86
CA ASP A 63 0.00 12.59 -20.68
C ASP A 63 1.32 11.82 -20.65
N LEU A 64 1.73 11.29 -21.80
CA LEU A 64 3.01 10.59 -21.99
C LEU A 64 3.90 11.31 -23.00
N SER A 65 3.61 12.59 -23.28
CA SER A 65 4.42 13.40 -24.17
C SER A 65 5.85 13.53 -23.65
N LEU A 66 6.81 13.42 -24.57
CA LEU A 66 8.21 13.67 -24.27
C LEU A 66 8.45 15.18 -24.23
N LYS A 67 9.21 15.61 -23.22
CA LYS A 67 9.63 17.01 -23.12
C LYS A 67 10.85 17.23 -24.02
N GLU A 68 10.81 18.28 -24.83
CA GLU A 68 11.96 18.65 -25.64
C GLU A 68 13.11 19.11 -24.73
N VAL A 69 14.30 18.57 -24.99
CA VAL A 69 15.52 18.92 -24.28
C VAL A 69 16.43 19.66 -25.25
N HIS A 70 16.47 20.99 -25.13
CA HIS A 70 17.27 21.83 -26.01
C HIS A 70 18.76 21.81 -25.67
N GLU A 71 19.10 21.50 -24.42
CA GLU A 71 20.48 21.59 -23.92
C GLU A 71 20.97 20.21 -23.45
N LYS A 72 21.99 19.67 -24.12
CA LYS A 72 22.62 18.41 -23.72
C LYS A 72 23.57 18.66 -22.57
N VAL A 73 23.06 18.48 -21.35
CA VAL A 73 23.84 18.67 -20.12
C VAL A 73 24.36 17.32 -19.63
N THR A 74 25.68 17.19 -19.46
CA THR A 74 26.32 15.95 -18.99
C THR A 74 26.18 15.75 -17.47
N PHE A 75 26.17 16.84 -16.70
CA PHE A 75 26.08 16.84 -15.23
C PHE A 75 24.87 17.62 -14.72
N PRO A 76 24.32 17.32 -13.52
CA PRO A 76 23.26 18.14 -12.94
C PRO A 76 23.68 19.59 -12.73
N THR A 77 22.79 20.54 -13.03
CA THR A 77 22.99 21.98 -12.79
C THR A 77 22.16 22.45 -11.61
N VAL A 78 22.65 23.46 -10.90
CA VAL A 78 21.88 24.10 -9.82
C VAL A 78 20.89 25.07 -10.44
N LEU A 79 19.59 24.81 -10.28
CA LEU A 79 18.53 25.72 -10.73
C LEU A 79 18.15 26.75 -9.67
N ARG A 80 18.25 26.38 -8.39
CA ARG A 80 17.90 27.25 -7.28
C ARG A 80 18.79 26.96 -6.09
N LYS A 81 19.27 28.03 -5.45
CA LYS A 81 19.99 27.97 -4.19
C LYS A 81 19.40 28.99 -3.23
N SER A 82 19.12 28.53 -2.02
CA SER A 82 18.61 29.35 -0.91
C SER A 82 19.27 28.88 0.39
N PRO A 83 19.19 29.65 1.48
CA PRO A 83 19.70 29.20 2.78
C PRO A 83 19.07 27.90 3.28
N LEU A 84 17.85 27.56 2.82
CA LEU A 84 17.08 26.40 3.27
C LEU A 84 17.13 25.21 2.31
N SER A 85 17.49 25.41 1.04
CA SER A 85 17.42 24.35 0.03
C SER A 85 18.28 24.63 -1.19
N GLN A 86 18.73 23.56 -1.84
CA GLN A 86 19.41 23.59 -3.12
C GLN A 86 18.75 22.60 -4.08
N LEU A 87 18.35 23.08 -5.27
CA LEU A 87 17.70 22.28 -6.30
C LEU A 87 18.68 22.02 -7.44
N TRP A 88 18.94 20.74 -7.68
CA TRP A 88 19.70 20.26 -8.83
C TRP A 88 18.76 19.66 -9.87
N TYR A 89 19.10 19.85 -11.14
CA TYR A 89 18.32 19.33 -12.26
C TYR A 89 19.23 18.80 -13.36
N LYS A 90 18.81 17.69 -13.96
CA LYS A 90 19.39 17.17 -15.18
C LYS A 90 18.25 16.62 -16.04
N PRO A 91 18.02 17.14 -17.25
CA PRO A 91 17.07 16.53 -18.17
C PRO A 91 17.59 15.15 -18.63
N ASP A 92 16.68 14.21 -18.88
CA ASP A 92 17.05 12.94 -19.50
C ASP A 92 17.35 13.17 -21.00
N THR A 93 18.57 12.84 -21.42
CA THR A 93 19.01 12.92 -22.81
C THR A 93 19.34 11.55 -23.40
N LEU A 94 19.18 10.47 -22.63
CA LEU A 94 19.63 9.13 -23.01
C LEU A 94 18.45 8.19 -23.27
N PHE A 95 17.45 8.19 -22.40
CA PHE A 95 16.39 7.18 -22.45
C PHE A 95 15.14 7.67 -23.19
N SER A 96 14.95 8.98 -23.30
CA SER A 96 13.81 9.60 -24.01
C SER A 96 12.47 9.01 -23.55
N THR A 97 12.31 8.91 -22.22
CA THR A 97 11.08 8.36 -21.61
C THR A 97 10.29 9.45 -20.90
N PRO A 98 8.95 9.34 -20.79
CA PRO A 98 8.12 10.28 -20.03
C PRO A 98 8.22 9.99 -18.53
N LYS A 99 9.44 9.82 -18.02
CA LYS A 99 9.71 9.45 -16.63
C LYS A 99 10.53 10.53 -15.95
N VAL A 100 10.41 10.57 -14.63
CA VAL A 100 11.17 11.47 -13.76
C VAL A 100 11.64 10.71 -12.53
N HIS A 101 12.79 11.13 -12.00
CA HIS A 101 13.30 10.69 -10.72
C HIS A 101 13.54 11.91 -9.84
N ILE A 102 13.02 11.88 -8.62
CA ILE A 102 13.09 12.99 -7.67
C ILE A 102 13.70 12.44 -6.38
N ILE A 103 14.73 13.10 -5.89
CA ILE A 103 15.37 12.78 -4.61
C ILE A 103 15.36 14.05 -3.76
N ILE A 104 14.88 13.94 -2.53
CA ILE A 104 14.84 15.04 -1.56
C ILE A 104 15.49 14.56 -0.26
N ASP A 105 16.64 15.13 0.06
CA ASP A 105 17.36 14.88 1.31
C ASP A 105 16.97 15.93 2.37
N PHE A 106 16.24 15.49 3.40
CA PHE A 106 15.91 16.32 4.56
C PHE A 106 17.04 16.24 5.58
N HIS A 107 17.71 17.37 5.77
CA HIS A 107 18.77 17.52 6.75
C HIS A 107 18.18 18.02 8.07
N CYS A 108 18.17 17.15 9.08
CA CYS A 108 17.59 17.36 10.39
C CYS A 108 18.68 17.17 11.46
N PRO A 109 19.42 18.21 11.88
CA PRO A 109 20.54 18.06 12.83
C PRO A 109 20.18 17.42 14.17
N LEU A 110 18.90 17.48 14.56
CA LEU A 110 18.39 16.90 15.79
C LEU A 110 17.99 15.43 15.66
N SER A 111 17.99 14.84 14.45
CA SER A 111 17.51 13.45 14.26
C SER A 111 18.47 12.39 14.79
N SER A 112 19.76 12.70 14.93
CA SER A 112 20.81 11.74 15.28
C SER A 112 21.69 12.16 16.46
N HIS A 113 21.27 13.16 17.23
CA HIS A 113 22.07 13.69 18.34
C HIS A 113 22.13 12.77 19.59
N SER A 114 21.21 11.81 19.70
CA SER A 114 21.13 10.84 20.78
C SER A 114 20.49 9.54 20.29
N SER A 115 20.64 8.44 21.04
CA SER A 115 19.97 7.18 20.73
C SER A 115 18.45 7.32 20.69
N GLU A 116 17.88 8.08 21.63
CA GLU A 116 16.45 8.37 21.67
C GLU A 116 15.98 9.12 20.41
N ALA A 117 16.76 10.11 19.96
CA ALA A 117 16.43 10.87 18.76
C ALA A 117 16.46 10.02 17.48
N VAL A 118 17.42 9.10 17.38
CA VAL A 118 17.50 8.16 16.25
C VAL A 118 16.26 7.29 16.20
N VAL A 119 15.89 6.67 17.34
CA VAL A 119 14.70 5.82 17.44
C VAL A 119 13.42 6.62 17.15
N ALA A 120 13.32 7.85 17.64
CA ALA A 120 12.17 8.72 17.36
C ALA A 120 12.06 9.06 15.86
N THR A 121 13.19 9.28 15.18
CA THR A 121 13.22 9.59 13.74
C THR A 121 12.89 8.35 12.90
N GLU A 122 13.41 7.18 13.29
CA GLU A 122 13.06 5.91 12.66
C GLU A 122 11.56 5.64 12.75
N LEU A 123 10.98 5.79 13.95
CA LEU A 123 9.55 5.61 14.16
C LEU A 123 8.70 6.65 13.42
N PHE A 124 9.18 7.88 13.28
CA PHE A 124 8.56 8.90 12.43
C PHE A 124 8.51 8.45 10.96
N VAL A 125 9.63 7.93 10.42
CA VAL A 125 9.70 7.43 9.05
C VAL A 125 8.75 6.25 8.85
N ASP A 126 8.74 5.29 9.77
CA ASP A 126 7.86 4.11 9.69
C ASP A 126 6.39 4.49 9.71
N LEU A 127 6.00 5.40 10.62
CA LEU A 127 4.63 5.93 10.68
C LEU A 127 4.26 6.70 9.42
N LEU A 128 5.19 7.49 8.86
CA LEU A 128 4.95 8.26 7.65
C LEU A 128 4.71 7.34 6.45
N VAL A 129 5.53 6.29 6.29
CA VAL A 129 5.35 5.26 5.25
C VAL A 129 4.01 4.55 5.44
N ASP A 130 3.67 4.17 6.66
CA ASP A 130 2.39 3.54 6.97
C ASP A 130 1.18 4.42 6.61
N TYR A 131 1.23 5.71 6.91
CA TYR A 131 0.14 6.63 6.62
C TYR A 131 -0.04 6.86 5.12
N LEU A 132 1.07 6.90 4.39
CA LEU A 132 1.06 7.07 2.94
C LEU A 132 0.71 5.79 2.19
N ASN A 133 0.89 4.61 2.80
CA ASN A 133 0.76 3.32 2.14
C ASN A 133 -0.59 3.15 1.41
N ALA A 134 -1.71 3.46 2.09
CA ALA A 134 -3.03 3.32 1.49
C ALA A 134 -3.24 4.24 0.27
N TYR A 135 -2.73 5.48 0.33
CA TYR A 135 -2.85 6.45 -0.75
C TYR A 135 -1.90 6.14 -1.92
N ALA A 136 -0.67 5.74 -1.61
CA ALA A 136 0.37 5.47 -2.59
C ALA A 136 0.22 4.11 -3.28
N TYR A 137 -0.63 3.23 -2.76
CA TYR A 137 -0.94 1.94 -3.40
C TYR A 137 -1.46 2.13 -4.84
N ASP A 138 -2.41 3.04 -5.03
CA ASP A 138 -2.94 3.38 -6.35
C ASP A 138 -1.85 3.97 -7.27
N ALA A 139 -0.98 4.80 -6.70
CA ALA A 139 0.15 5.36 -7.43
C ALA A 139 1.12 4.27 -7.91
N GLN A 140 1.42 3.28 -7.06
CA GLN A 140 2.29 2.15 -7.38
C GLN A 140 1.72 1.28 -8.51
N ILE A 141 0.43 0.98 -8.47
CA ILE A 141 -0.25 0.27 -9.56
C ILE A 141 -0.17 1.05 -10.87
N ALA A 142 -0.24 2.38 -10.82
CA ALA A 142 -0.13 3.25 -11.98
C ALA A 142 1.32 3.51 -12.45
N GLY A 143 2.33 2.88 -11.84
CA GLY A 143 3.73 3.00 -12.23
C GLY A 143 4.46 4.21 -11.65
N LEU A 144 3.98 4.75 -10.52
CA LEU A 144 4.65 5.75 -9.71
C LEU A 144 5.10 5.12 -8.39
N PHE A 145 6.38 5.25 -8.10
CA PHE A 145 7.02 4.64 -6.94
C PHE A 145 7.52 5.74 -6.01
N TYR A 146 7.51 5.45 -4.72
CA TYR A 146 8.17 6.27 -3.72
C TYR A 146 8.88 5.38 -2.70
N SER A 147 9.89 5.93 -2.05
CA SER A 147 10.51 5.37 -0.87
C SER A 147 10.87 6.48 0.11
N ILE A 148 10.73 6.19 1.39
CA ILE A 148 11.14 7.09 2.46
C ILE A 148 11.96 6.25 3.42
N TYR A 149 13.16 6.72 3.75
CA TYR A 149 14.07 5.99 4.62
C TYR A 149 14.96 6.93 5.42
N LEU A 150 15.44 6.44 6.56
CA LEU A 150 16.33 7.16 7.44
C LEU A 150 17.71 7.36 6.80
N THR A 151 18.33 8.51 7.03
CA THR A 151 19.73 8.77 6.67
C THR A 151 20.51 9.23 7.89
N SER A 152 21.84 9.29 7.81
CA SER A 152 22.67 9.77 8.92
C SER A 152 22.39 11.23 9.29
N ALA A 153 21.88 12.02 8.35
CA ALA A 153 21.60 13.44 8.51
C ALA A 153 20.11 13.76 8.72
N GLY A 154 19.22 12.78 8.71
CA GLY A 154 17.77 12.98 8.73
C GLY A 154 17.04 11.85 8.02
N PHE A 155 16.34 12.16 6.93
CA PHE A 155 15.64 11.17 6.11
C PHE A 155 15.63 11.61 4.65
N GLN A 156 15.39 10.66 3.74
CA GLN A 156 15.29 10.93 2.32
C GLN A 156 13.92 10.51 1.80
N VAL A 157 13.37 11.31 0.89
CA VAL A 157 12.22 10.93 0.06
C VAL A 157 12.71 10.77 -1.37
N SER A 158 12.51 9.58 -1.94
CA SER A 158 12.78 9.29 -3.35
C SER A 158 11.47 8.97 -4.06
N LEU A 159 11.30 9.48 -5.27
CA LEU A 159 10.18 9.17 -6.15
C LEU A 159 10.65 8.86 -7.57
N GLY A 160 9.97 7.96 -8.26
CA GLY A 160 10.28 7.60 -9.63
C GLY A 160 9.08 7.06 -10.39
N GLY A 161 9.07 7.21 -11.71
CA GLY A 161 7.96 6.74 -12.54
C GLY A 161 7.57 7.73 -13.61
N TYR A 162 6.33 7.64 -14.10
CA TYR A 162 5.79 8.59 -15.07
C TYR A 162 5.83 10.04 -14.56
N ASN A 163 6.13 10.98 -15.45
CA ASN A 163 6.18 12.41 -15.13
C ASN A 163 4.78 13.00 -14.85
N ASP A 164 3.75 12.53 -15.57
CA ASP A 164 2.35 12.83 -15.28
C ASP A 164 1.99 12.25 -13.91
N LYS A 165 1.15 12.99 -13.17
CA LYS A 165 0.71 12.69 -11.79
C LYS A 165 1.82 12.63 -10.72
N MET A 166 3.12 12.64 -11.08
CA MET A 166 4.22 12.69 -10.12
C MET A 166 4.09 13.89 -9.15
N ARG A 167 3.70 15.06 -9.67
CA ARG A 167 3.48 16.26 -8.84
C ARG A 167 2.39 16.04 -7.79
N ALA A 168 1.33 15.31 -8.12
CA ALA A 168 0.23 15.02 -7.20
C ALA A 168 0.70 14.09 -6.07
N LEU A 169 1.47 13.05 -6.41
CA LEU A 169 2.07 12.15 -5.43
C LEU A 169 3.04 12.90 -4.51
N LEU A 170 3.98 13.66 -5.08
CA LEU A 170 4.92 14.47 -4.31
C LEU A 170 4.21 15.44 -3.37
N ASN A 171 3.16 16.13 -3.85
CA ASN A 171 2.41 17.07 -3.02
C ASN A 171 1.73 16.36 -1.84
N ALA A 172 1.13 15.19 -2.04
CA ALA A 172 0.51 14.44 -0.95
C ALA A 172 1.53 14.02 0.11
N ILE A 173 2.73 13.58 -0.30
CA ILE A 173 3.82 13.24 0.62
C ILE A 173 4.27 14.47 1.41
N LEU A 174 4.50 15.60 0.73
CA LEU A 174 4.94 16.84 1.40
C LEU A 174 3.88 17.39 2.38
N VAL A 175 2.60 17.31 2.02
CA VAL A 175 1.50 17.67 2.93
C VAL A 175 1.53 16.77 4.15
N GLN A 176 1.64 15.45 3.96
CA GLN A 176 1.67 14.49 5.06
C GLN A 176 2.86 14.70 6.01
N ILE A 177 4.03 15.10 5.48
CA ILE A 177 5.20 15.48 6.28
C ILE A 177 4.92 16.77 7.06
N ALA A 178 4.36 17.80 6.41
CA ALA A 178 4.14 19.11 7.02
C ALA A 178 3.04 19.10 8.10
N SER A 179 2.01 18.25 7.94
CA SER A 179 0.90 18.11 8.87
C SER A 179 0.96 16.79 9.66
N PHE A 180 2.16 16.28 9.91
CA PHE A 180 2.33 14.98 10.55
C PHE A 180 1.79 15.00 11.99
N GLU A 181 0.89 14.06 12.30
CA GLU A 181 0.31 13.86 13.62
C GLU A 181 0.32 12.38 13.98
N VAL A 182 0.82 12.04 15.17
CA VAL A 182 0.94 10.67 15.63
C VAL A 182 -0.42 10.12 16.07
N LYS A 183 -0.93 9.12 15.34
CA LYS A 183 -2.13 8.36 15.70
C LYS A 183 -1.76 7.28 16.73
N PRO A 184 -2.32 7.31 17.97
CA PRO A 184 -1.92 6.39 19.05
C PRO A 184 -2.02 4.91 18.65
N ASN A 185 -3.09 4.51 17.97
CA ASN A 185 -3.29 3.13 17.55
C ASN A 185 -2.22 2.64 16.56
N ARG A 186 -1.72 3.53 15.69
CA ARG A 186 -0.67 3.19 14.72
C ARG A 186 0.70 3.18 15.37
N PHE A 187 0.94 4.15 16.26
CA PHE A 187 2.15 4.20 17.08
C PHE A 187 2.33 2.91 17.90
N SER A 188 1.29 2.49 18.63
CA SER A 188 1.35 1.25 19.43
C SER A 188 1.55 -0.02 18.61
N ALA A 189 1.12 -0.03 17.35
CA ALA A 189 1.30 -1.19 16.47
C ALA A 189 2.74 -1.30 15.92
N LEU A 190 3.43 -0.17 15.76
CA LEU A 190 4.79 -0.10 15.21
C LEU A 190 5.86 0.00 16.29
N LYS A 191 5.49 0.45 17.50
CA LYS A 191 6.39 0.47 18.65
C LYS A 191 6.70 -0.96 19.09
N ILE A 192 7.97 -1.33 18.99
CA ILE A 192 8.53 -2.58 19.52
C ILE A 192 8.91 -2.39 21.00
#